data_AF-A0A7Y3NU14-F1
#
_entry.id   AF-A0A7Y3NU14-F1
#
_cell.length_a   1.000
_cell.length_b   1.000
_cell.length_c   1.000
_cell.angle_alpha   90.00
_cell.angle_beta   90.00
_cell.angle_gamma   90.00
#
_symmetry.space_group_name_H-M   'P 1'
#
loop_
_entity.id
_entity.type
_entity.pdbx_description
1 polymer ?
#
loop_
_entity_poly.entity_id
_entity_poly.type
_entity_poly.pdbx_seq_one_letter_code
_entity_poly.pdbx_strand_id
1 'polypeptide(L)'
;EFGFDYTDKGRLVGHIVLGTLWLNQRAQQIAAARGTPFRADVLMALEHIVLSHHGEPEFGAAVTPRTPEAILVNMIDNLDAKTQMALDAVASPTEEGNWTDFHRAFGSKLYRPSISAGGAE
;
A
#
# COMPACT_ATOMS: atom_id res chain seq x y z
N GLU A 1 5.25 1.38 -3.35
CA GLU A 1 4.70 1.86 -4.65
C GLU A 1 5.72 2.50 -5.60
N PHE A 2 6.85 3.03 -5.10
CA PHE A 2 7.80 3.82 -5.88
C PHE A 2 8.23 3.26 -7.26
N GLY A 3 8.33 1.95 -7.48
CA GLY A 3 8.85 1.41 -8.74
C GLY A 3 7.98 1.61 -9.99
N PHE A 4 6.67 1.86 -9.84
CA PHE A 4 5.74 1.87 -10.98
C PHE A 4 5.72 3.22 -11.71
N ASP A 5 5.76 4.35 -11.01
CA ASP A 5 5.55 5.69 -11.58
C ASP A 5 6.70 6.21 -12.46
N TYR A 6 7.82 5.47 -12.51
CA TYR A 6 9.01 5.85 -13.28
C TYR A 6 8.98 5.40 -14.75
N THR A 7 7.98 4.63 -15.17
CA THR A 7 7.87 4.14 -16.57
C THR A 7 6.58 4.60 -17.22
N ASP A 8 6.60 4.78 -18.56
CA ASP A 8 5.39 5.09 -19.33
C ASP A 8 4.27 4.09 -19.06
N LYS A 9 4.62 2.82 -18.98
CA LYS A 9 3.66 1.75 -18.69
C LYS A 9 3.05 1.91 -17.30
N GLY A 10 3.85 2.24 -16.28
CA GLY A 10 3.32 2.46 -14.93
C GLY A 10 2.42 3.67 -14.81
N ARG A 11 2.78 4.78 -15.48
CA ARG A 11 1.94 5.98 -15.53
C ARG A 11 0.63 5.78 -16.29
N LEU A 12 0.65 5.01 -17.38
CA LEU A 12 -0.52 4.78 -18.24
C LEU A 12 -1.43 3.66 -17.74
N VAL A 13 -0.87 2.60 -17.15
CA VAL A 13 -1.61 1.38 -16.76
C VAL A 13 -1.90 1.35 -15.26
N GLY A 14 -1.05 1.94 -14.42
CA GLY A 14 -1.16 1.93 -12.96
C GLY A 14 -0.61 0.65 -12.32
N HIS A 15 -0.16 0.77 -11.07
CA HIS A 15 0.53 -0.32 -10.36
C HIS A 15 -0.37 -1.50 -10.02
N ILE A 16 -1.65 -1.26 -9.71
CA ILE A 16 -2.61 -2.32 -9.39
C ILE A 16 -2.76 -3.27 -10.57
N VAL A 17 -3.09 -2.72 -11.74
CA VAL A 17 -3.28 -3.50 -12.97
C VAL A 17 -1.96 -4.17 -13.38
N LEU A 18 -0.83 -3.47 -13.31
CA LEU A 18 0.47 -4.06 -13.62
C LEU A 18 0.84 -5.20 -12.67
N GLY A 19 0.56 -5.06 -11.38
CA GLY A 19 0.77 -6.10 -10.38
C GLY A 19 0.00 -7.38 -10.71
N THR A 20 -1.28 -7.26 -11.06
CA THR A 20 -2.11 -8.40 -11.48
C THR A 20 -1.60 -9.04 -12.78
N LEU A 21 -1.16 -8.25 -13.75
CA LEU A 21 -0.57 -8.76 -14.99
C LEU A 21 0.75 -9.51 -14.74
N TRP A 22 1.59 -9.01 -13.85
CA TRP A 22 2.84 -9.67 -13.46
C TRP A 22 2.58 -10.98 -12.70
N LEU A 23 1.57 -11.02 -11.82
CA LEU A 23 1.15 -12.26 -11.15
C LEU A 23 0.75 -13.33 -12.17
N ASN A 24 -0.07 -12.97 -13.16
CA ASN A 24 -0.46 -13.87 -14.24
C ASN A 24 0.73 -14.40 -15.02
N GLN A 25 1.61 -13.50 -15.46
CA GLN A 25 2.82 -13.86 -16.20
C GLN A 25 3.71 -14.82 -15.38
N ARG A 26 3.85 -14.56 -14.07
CA ARG A 26 4.67 -15.39 -13.19
C ARG A 26 4.04 -16.77 -12.98
N ALA A 27 2.72 -16.85 -12.82
CA ALA A 27 2.00 -18.12 -12.71
C ALA A 27 2.18 -18.97 -13.97
N GLN A 28 2.10 -18.38 -15.16
CA GLN A 28 2.35 -19.05 -16.43
C GLN A 28 3.79 -19.58 -16.55
N GLN A 29 4.79 -18.76 -16.16
CA GLN A 29 6.19 -19.19 -16.15
C GLN A 29 6.43 -20.36 -15.21
N ILE A 30 5.83 -20.33 -14.01
CA ILE A 30 5.93 -21.43 -13.04
C ILE A 30 5.29 -22.70 -13.62
N ALA A 31 4.12 -22.57 -14.24
CA ALA A 31 3.42 -23.69 -14.85
C ALA A 31 4.25 -24.34 -15.97
N ALA A 32 4.84 -23.53 -16.85
CA ALA A 32 5.73 -23.98 -17.91
C ALA A 32 6.97 -24.70 -17.35
N ALA A 33 7.62 -24.12 -16.34
CA ALA A 33 8.82 -24.71 -15.72
C ALA A 33 8.54 -26.05 -15.01
N ARG A 34 7.33 -26.23 -14.46
CA ARG A 34 6.94 -27.45 -13.74
C ARG A 34 6.23 -28.49 -14.63
N GLY A 35 5.89 -28.14 -15.87
CA GLY A 35 5.06 -28.97 -16.74
C GLY A 35 3.65 -29.25 -16.19
N THR A 36 3.19 -28.47 -15.22
CA THR A 36 1.89 -28.65 -14.55
C THR A 36 1.23 -27.29 -14.33
N PRO A 37 -0.12 -27.17 -14.43
CA PRO A 37 -0.81 -25.91 -14.22
C PRO A 37 -0.54 -25.31 -12.83
N PHE A 38 -0.39 -23.99 -12.77
CA PHE A 38 -0.43 -23.29 -11.49
C PHE A 38 -1.84 -23.40 -10.88
N ARG A 39 -1.90 -23.48 -9.55
CA ARG A 39 -3.16 -23.58 -8.81
C ARG A 39 -4.03 -22.34 -9.03
N ALA A 40 -5.15 -22.51 -9.71
CA ALA A 40 -6.04 -21.42 -10.09
C ALA A 40 -6.67 -20.70 -8.89
N ASP A 41 -6.99 -21.44 -7.83
CA ASP A 41 -7.51 -20.90 -6.57
C ASP A 41 -6.51 -19.96 -5.89
N VAL A 42 -5.23 -20.35 -5.88
CA VAL A 42 -4.16 -19.53 -5.31
C VAL A 42 -3.93 -18.28 -6.14
N LEU A 43 -3.91 -18.39 -7.48
CA LEU A 43 -3.73 -17.23 -8.36
C LEU A 43 -4.88 -16.23 -8.16
N MET A 44 -6.12 -16.70 -8.15
CA MET A 44 -7.30 -15.87 -7.94
C MET A 44 -7.27 -15.14 -6.59
N ALA A 45 -6.84 -15.82 -5.52
CA ALA A 45 -6.69 -15.20 -4.20
C ALA A 45 -5.62 -14.10 -4.21
N LEU A 46 -4.47 -14.33 -4.85
CA LEU A 46 -3.40 -13.33 -4.97
C LEU A 46 -3.82 -12.13 -5.82
N GLU A 47 -4.53 -12.37 -6.93
CA GLU A 47 -5.10 -11.32 -7.76
C GLU A 47 -6.09 -10.47 -6.95
N HIS A 48 -6.97 -11.10 -6.17
CA HIS A 48 -7.93 -10.39 -5.34
C HIS A 48 -7.24 -9.52 -4.29
N ILE A 49 -6.17 -10.01 -3.66
CA ILE A 49 -5.34 -9.21 -2.74
C ILE A 49 -4.81 -7.96 -3.46
N VAL A 50 -4.17 -8.11 -4.62
CA VAL A 50 -3.62 -6.97 -5.37
C VAL A 50 -4.71 -6.01 -5.84
N LEU A 51 -5.85 -6.51 -6.29
CA LEU A 51 -6.95 -5.66 -6.80
C LEU A 51 -7.67 -4.90 -5.69
N SER A 52 -7.59 -5.36 -4.44
CA SER A 52 -8.38 -4.82 -3.33
C SER A 52 -7.59 -4.22 -2.17
N HIS A 53 -6.25 -4.24 -2.20
CA HIS A 53 -5.43 -3.80 -1.06
C HIS A 53 -5.68 -2.34 -0.63
N HIS A 54 -6.01 -1.44 -1.55
CA HIS A 54 -6.40 -0.05 -1.23
C HIS A 54 -7.76 0.08 -0.51
N GLY A 55 -8.50 -1.01 -0.37
CA GLY A 55 -9.77 -1.06 0.33
C GLY A 55 -10.96 -0.61 -0.48
N GLU A 56 -11.21 0.69 -0.51
CA GLU A 56 -12.39 1.24 -1.16
C GLU A 56 -12.04 1.80 -2.54
N PRO A 57 -12.99 1.80 -3.49
CA PRO A 57 -12.77 2.38 -4.82
C PRO A 57 -12.36 3.85 -4.80
N GLU A 58 -12.81 4.63 -3.82
CA GLU A 58 -12.36 6.02 -3.63
C GLU A 58 -10.85 6.16 -3.35
N PHE A 59 -10.21 5.10 -2.85
CA PHE A 59 -8.76 5.03 -2.61
C PHE A 59 -8.01 4.33 -3.75
N GLY A 60 -8.70 4.01 -4.86
CA GLY A 60 -8.10 3.41 -6.04
C GLY A 60 -8.22 1.88 -6.13
N ALA A 61 -8.88 1.22 -5.17
CA ALA A 61 -9.14 -0.22 -5.27
C ALA A 61 -10.08 -0.53 -6.45
N ALA A 62 -9.84 -1.64 -7.16
CA ALA A 62 -10.77 -2.09 -8.20
C ALA A 62 -12.04 -2.70 -7.58
N VAL A 63 -11.88 -3.38 -6.44
CA VAL A 63 -12.94 -4.01 -5.66
C VAL A 63 -12.57 -3.99 -4.18
N THR A 64 -13.56 -4.11 -3.30
CA THR A 64 -13.34 -4.25 -1.86
C THR A 64 -12.71 -5.58 -1.48
N PRO A 65 -11.89 -5.67 -0.41
CA PRO A 65 -11.35 -6.93 0.08
C PRO A 65 -12.47 -7.84 0.59
N ARG A 66 -12.40 -9.14 0.26
CA ARG A 66 -13.48 -10.13 0.48
C ARG A 66 -12.97 -11.50 0.92
N THR A 67 -11.67 -11.60 1.21
CA THR A 67 -11.04 -12.77 1.79
C THR A 67 -10.29 -12.35 3.06
N PRO A 68 -10.11 -13.24 4.05
CA PRO A 68 -9.34 -12.92 5.26
C PRO A 68 -7.95 -12.36 4.95
N GLU A 69 -7.27 -12.93 3.97
CA GLU A 69 -5.94 -12.51 3.54
C GLU A 69 -5.95 -11.12 2.90
N ALA A 70 -6.93 -10.81 2.04
CA ALA A 70 -7.05 -9.49 1.43
C ALA A 70 -7.42 -8.41 2.45
N ILE A 71 -8.29 -8.74 3.41
CA ILE A 71 -8.63 -7.84 4.52
C ILE A 71 -7.39 -7.55 5.35
N LEU A 72 -6.61 -8.58 5.70
CA LEU A 72 -5.36 -8.40 6.45
C LEU A 72 -4.36 -7.52 5.71
N VAL A 73 -4.13 -7.78 4.41
CA VAL A 73 -3.18 -6.99 3.60
C VAL A 73 -3.61 -5.53 3.50
N ASN A 74 -4.90 -5.27 3.27
CA ASN A 74 -5.45 -3.91 3.30
C ASN A 74 -5.15 -3.22 4.64
N MET A 75 -5.44 -3.88 5.76
CA MET A 75 -5.25 -3.26 7.08
C MET A 75 -3.79 -2.91 7.33
N ILE A 76 -2.86 -3.77 6.88
CA ILE A 76 -1.42 -3.52 6.97
C ILE A 76 -1.02 -2.35 6.07
N ASP A 77 -1.51 -2.30 4.84
CA ASP A 77 -1.22 -1.23 3.88
C ASP A 77 -1.72 0.14 4.39
N ASN A 78 -2.95 0.19 4.91
CA ASN A 78 -3.52 1.40 5.51
C ASN A 78 -2.74 1.85 6.75
N LEU A 79 -2.32 0.88 7.58
CA LEU A 79 -1.52 1.16 8.77
C LEU A 79 -0.15 1.73 8.39
N ASP A 80 0.53 1.15 7.40
CA ASP A 80 1.82 1.63 6.90
C ASP A 80 1.69 3.05 6.33
N ALA A 81 0.72 3.28 5.44
CA ALA A 81 0.45 4.59 4.85
C ALA A 81 0.17 5.65 5.92
N LYS A 82 -0.71 5.37 6.89
CA LYS A 82 -0.99 6.31 7.99
C LYS A 82 0.22 6.54 8.89
N THR A 83 1.00 5.50 9.15
CA THR A 83 2.22 5.64 9.97
C THR A 83 3.22 6.55 9.26
N GLN A 84 3.46 6.34 7.96
CA GLN A 84 4.34 7.19 7.18
C GLN A 84 3.83 8.63 7.11
N MET A 85 2.53 8.85 6.86
CA MET A 85 1.93 10.17 6.87
C MET A 85 2.10 10.89 8.22
N ALA A 86 1.96 10.16 9.33
CA ALA A 86 2.19 10.73 10.66
C ALA A 86 3.67 11.10 10.88
N LEU A 87 4.60 10.23 10.47
CA LEU A 87 6.05 10.47 10.54
C LEU A 87 6.46 11.70 9.72
N ASP A 88 5.96 11.82 8.49
CA ASP A 88 6.24 12.96 7.62
C ASP A 88 5.66 14.26 8.19
N ALA A 89 4.45 14.20 8.75
CA ALA A 89 3.81 15.35 9.39
C ALA A 89 4.62 15.85 10.60
N VAL A 90 5.11 14.96 11.46
CA VAL A 90 5.91 15.38 12.64
C VAL A 90 7.33 15.82 12.29
N ALA A 91 7.88 15.33 11.18
CA ALA A 91 9.19 15.75 10.67
C ALA A 91 9.13 17.13 9.99
N SER A 92 7.99 17.49 9.40
CA SER A 92 7.81 18.76 8.69
C SER A 92 8.00 19.98 9.60
N PRO A 93 8.68 21.07 9.17
CA PRO A 93 8.82 22.29 9.96
C PRO A 93 7.46 22.90 10.34
N THR A 94 7.35 23.50 11.52
CA THR A 94 6.17 24.28 11.93
C THR A 94 6.61 25.51 12.72
N GLU A 95 5.80 26.55 12.69
CA GLU A 95 6.00 27.75 13.49
C GLU A 95 5.44 27.57 14.93
N GLU A 96 4.62 26.54 15.16
CA GLU A 96 3.77 26.41 16.36
C GLU A 96 4.32 25.38 17.37
N GLY A 97 5.55 25.60 17.84
CA GLY A 97 6.17 24.84 18.93
C GLY A 97 6.16 23.32 18.69
N ASN A 98 5.54 22.57 19.60
CA ASN A 98 5.56 21.11 19.64
C ASN A 98 4.43 20.42 18.85
N TRP A 99 3.64 21.14 18.06
CA TRP A 99 2.51 20.59 17.33
C TRP A 99 2.66 20.78 15.82
N THR A 100 2.19 19.82 15.03
CA THR A 100 2.08 20.00 13.58
C THR A 100 0.93 20.95 13.24
N ASP A 101 0.88 21.38 11.98
CA ASP A 101 -0.37 21.91 11.41
C ASP A 101 -1.47 20.84 11.44
N PHE A 102 -2.73 21.28 11.28
CA PHE A 102 -3.87 20.38 11.28
C PHE A 102 -3.80 19.40 10.10
N HIS A 103 -3.75 18.10 10.40
CA HIS A 103 -3.64 17.07 9.39
C HIS A 103 -5.01 16.40 9.15
N ARG A 104 -5.61 16.65 7.98
CA ARG A 104 -6.99 16.20 7.67
C ARG A 104 -7.19 14.69 7.83
N ALA A 105 -6.20 13.88 7.46
CA ALA A 105 -6.29 12.42 7.56
C ALA A 105 -6.43 11.91 9.01
N PHE A 106 -6.01 12.70 10.00
CA PHE A 106 -6.10 12.36 11.42
C PHE A 106 -7.12 13.21 12.18
N GLY A 107 -7.78 14.16 11.51
CA GLY A 107 -8.75 15.06 12.13
C GLY A 107 -8.18 15.88 13.30
N SER A 108 -6.86 16.04 13.38
CA SER A 108 -6.18 16.64 14.53
C SER A 108 -4.79 17.17 14.16
N LYS A 109 -4.20 17.96 15.06
CA LYS A 109 -2.77 18.25 15.07
C LYS A 109 -2.04 17.08 15.74
N LEU A 110 -0.85 16.75 15.27
CA LEU A 110 -0.03 15.71 15.87
C LEU A 110 1.02 16.32 16.79
N TYR A 111 1.30 15.66 17.90
CA TYR A 111 2.34 16.07 18.84
C TYR A 111 3.72 15.63 18.31
N ARG A 112 4.66 16.56 18.22
CA ARG A 112 5.97 16.35 17.57
C ARG A 112 7.05 15.74 18.43
N PRO A 113 7.25 16.12 19.72
CA PRO A 113 8.32 15.57 20.52
C PRO A 113 8.24 14.05 20.52
N SER A 114 9.18 13.45 19.79
CA SER A 114 9.20 12.01 19.62
C SER A 114 9.63 11.41 20.94
N ILE A 115 8.70 10.76 21.62
CA ILE A 115 8.98 9.92 22.80
C ILE A 115 9.86 8.71 22.45
N SER A 116 10.03 8.39 21.17
CA SER A 116 10.92 7.34 20.66
C SER A 116 12.29 7.86 20.21
N ALA A 117 12.48 9.18 20.04
CA ALA A 117 13.78 9.80 19.89
C ALA A 117 14.39 10.04 21.28
N GLY A 118 14.79 8.95 21.94
CA GLY A 118 15.61 9.05 23.15
C GLY A 118 16.93 9.73 22.83
N GLY A 119 17.16 10.91 23.40
CA GLY A 119 18.46 11.52 23.65
C GLY A 119 19.39 11.69 22.45
N ALA A 120 19.37 12.89 21.86
CA ALA A 120 20.57 13.49 21.30
C ALA A 120 20.76 14.85 21.99
N GLU A 121 21.27 14.79 23.23
CA GLU A 121 22.21 15.80 23.72
C GLU A 121 23.62 15.41 23.28
#